data_AF-A0A3B9G7S2-F1
#
_entry.id   AF-A0A3B9G7S2-F1
#
_cell.length_a   1.000
_cell.length_b   1.000
_cell.length_c   1.000
_cell.angle_alpha   90.00
_cell.angle_beta   90.00
_cell.angle_gamma   90.00
#
_symmetry.space_group_name_H-M   'P 1'
#
loop_
_entity.id
_entity.type
_entity.pdbx_description
1 polymer ?
#
loop_
_entity_poly.entity_id
_entity_poly.type
_entity_poly.pdbx_seq_one_letter_code
_entity_poly.pdbx_strand_id
1 'polypeptide(L)'
;MKIQVSSILLASSLFAIAKIDPEPENRSPMTEMPGRFGVLFGGASQESGTSEFSWEQLTLQGGFGLRKALNDELKLFYGMNYRLTRIDEGEFSTGADLSHLHDLIVPFSLIYDSLDSPWSFFAQISGQLASDFSDITGDDFDYSARLGAQYKFSNTFSLNFGAARVRNFGDAMVLPALGCIWQPANDWSFTLLGPRITLSHQISDRLIIRGGGFPTGGLWNIEDDTGNAVDYGFASYNTGVGIDFKLRRGIWLTAWAGANFVNELRAEKNGDTIFEEDLDNGLFGYLGINLYEW
;
A
#
# COMPACT_ATOMS: atom_id res chain seq x y z
N MET A 1 -13.83 -8.42 21.65
CA MET A 1 -12.77 -7.80 20.84
C MET A 1 -13.20 -7.87 19.38
N LYS A 2 -13.91 -6.84 18.90
CA LYS A 2 -14.27 -6.71 17.48
C LYS A 2 -13.06 -6.03 16.84
N ILE A 3 -12.33 -6.74 15.98
CA ILE A 3 -11.39 -6.09 15.08
C ILE A 3 -12.26 -5.44 14.00
N GLN A 4 -12.32 -4.10 13.97
CA GLN A 4 -13.09 -3.34 12.99
C GLN A 4 -12.42 -3.49 11.63
N VAL A 5 -13.19 -3.62 10.55
CA VAL A 5 -12.67 -3.86 9.20
C VAL A 5 -11.73 -2.72 8.78
N SER A 6 -12.01 -1.49 9.22
CA SER A 6 -11.16 -0.32 9.07
C SER A 6 -9.78 -0.48 9.71
N SER A 7 -9.68 -1.03 10.93
CA SER A 7 -8.39 -1.28 11.58
C SER A 7 -7.50 -2.26 10.78
N ILE A 8 -8.11 -3.23 10.08
CA ILE A 8 -7.39 -4.12 9.16
C ILE A 8 -6.99 -3.37 7.88
N LEU A 9 -7.83 -2.46 7.41
CA LEU A 9 -7.58 -1.66 6.21
C LEU A 9 -6.48 -0.61 6.40
N LEU A 10 -6.51 0.16 7.50
CA LEU A 10 -5.45 1.09 7.92
C LEU A 10 -4.11 0.37 8.08
N ALA A 11 -4.11 -0.75 8.79
CA ALA A 11 -2.96 -1.63 8.87
C ALA A 11 -2.46 -2.05 7.48
N SER A 12 -3.39 -2.35 6.57
CA SER A 12 -3.07 -2.91 5.26
C SER A 12 -2.54 -1.93 4.21
N SER A 13 -2.83 -0.63 4.34
CA SER A 13 -2.31 0.43 3.45
C SER A 13 -0.78 0.55 3.56
N LEU A 14 -0.21 0.26 4.73
CA LEU A 14 1.24 0.16 4.99
C LEU A 14 1.90 -0.99 4.21
N PHE A 15 1.14 -2.01 3.78
CA PHE A 15 1.66 -3.15 3.01
C PHE A 15 1.60 -2.94 1.50
N ALA A 16 0.83 -1.95 1.04
CA ALA A 16 0.58 -1.71 -0.38
C ALA A 16 1.84 -1.35 -1.17
N ILE A 17 2.94 -1.03 -0.48
CA ILE A 17 4.20 -0.52 -1.04
C ILE A 17 5.00 -1.61 -1.76
N ALA A 18 4.73 -2.91 -1.53
CA ALA A 18 5.75 -3.92 -1.81
C ALA A 18 5.41 -5.03 -2.81
N LYS A 19 4.28 -5.00 -3.52
CA LYS A 19 4.08 -5.79 -4.76
C LYS A 19 2.99 -5.15 -5.62
N ILE A 20 3.42 -4.35 -6.59
CA ILE A 20 2.58 -3.85 -7.67
C ILE A 20 3.23 -4.37 -8.94
N ASP A 21 2.47 -5.15 -9.71
CA ASP A 21 2.80 -5.72 -11.02
C ASP A 21 3.25 -7.19 -11.05
N PRO A 22 2.39 -8.12 -11.51
CA PRO A 22 2.84 -9.20 -12.36
C PRO A 22 3.51 -8.60 -13.62
N GLU A 23 4.79 -8.93 -13.81
CA GLU A 23 5.57 -8.48 -14.95
C GLU A 23 5.05 -9.13 -16.26
N PRO A 24 4.93 -8.38 -17.37
CA PRO A 24 4.45 -8.85 -18.68
C PRO A 24 5.49 -9.62 -19.52
N GLU A 25 6.56 -10.13 -18.93
CA GLU A 25 7.53 -10.95 -19.66
C GLU A 25 7.96 -12.12 -18.80
N ASN A 26 8.38 -13.20 -19.45
CA ASN A 26 8.99 -14.41 -18.91
C ASN A 26 10.27 -14.07 -18.10
N ARG A 27 10.09 -13.41 -16.96
CA ARG A 27 11.11 -12.88 -16.06
C ARG A 27 10.89 -13.53 -14.70
N SER A 28 12.00 -13.83 -14.03
CA SER A 28 12.00 -14.38 -12.67
C SER A 28 11.12 -13.50 -11.78
N PRO A 29 10.27 -14.05 -10.88
CA PRO A 29 9.17 -13.35 -10.19
C PRO A 29 9.58 -12.22 -9.21
N MET A 30 10.73 -11.57 -9.39
CA MET A 30 11.38 -10.69 -8.42
C MET A 30 12.26 -9.56 -8.99
N THR A 31 12.10 -9.13 -10.25
CA THR A 31 12.94 -8.07 -10.83
C THR A 31 12.26 -6.69 -10.89
N GLU A 32 12.70 -5.79 -10.00
CA GLU A 32 13.19 -4.44 -10.36
C GLU A 32 12.20 -3.36 -10.82
N MET A 33 11.38 -2.81 -9.90
CA MET A 33 10.87 -1.42 -10.00
C MET A 33 11.81 -0.43 -9.26
N PRO A 34 12.79 0.21 -9.92
CA PRO A 34 13.66 1.26 -9.37
C PRO A 34 12.93 2.58 -9.09
N GLY A 35 11.68 2.73 -9.54
CA GLY A 35 10.90 3.90 -9.21
C GLY A 35 9.47 3.83 -9.69
N ARG A 36 8.56 4.36 -8.88
CA ARG A 36 7.16 4.56 -9.23
C ARG A 36 6.74 5.96 -8.83
N PHE A 37 6.12 6.65 -9.76
CA PHE A 37 5.58 7.99 -9.56
C PHE A 37 4.11 7.90 -9.88
N GLY A 38 3.24 8.31 -8.97
CA GLY A 38 1.81 8.26 -9.25
C GLY A 38 0.99 9.15 -8.34
N VAL A 39 -0.19 9.49 -8.82
CA VAL A 39 -1.22 10.19 -8.08
C VAL A 39 -2.40 9.25 -7.99
N LEU A 40 -2.81 8.94 -6.76
CA LEU A 40 -4.08 8.31 -6.45
C LEU A 40 -4.99 9.41 -5.91
N PHE A 41 -6.21 9.50 -6.39
CA PHE A 41 -7.18 10.48 -5.92
C PHE A 41 -8.53 9.80 -5.79
N GLY A 42 -9.32 10.25 -4.83
CA GLY A 42 -10.67 9.76 -4.63
C GLY A 42 -11.50 10.74 -3.82
N GLY A 43 -12.79 10.47 -3.78
CA GLY A 43 -13.71 11.19 -2.92
C GLY A 43 -14.78 10.26 -2.39
N ALA A 44 -15.50 10.74 -1.39
CA ALA A 44 -16.64 10.11 -0.75
C ALA A 44 -17.60 11.22 -0.27
N SER A 45 -18.86 10.89 -0.01
CA SER A 45 -19.77 11.79 0.72
C SER A 45 -19.86 11.39 2.19
N GLN A 46 -20.31 12.30 3.04
CA GLN A 46 -20.70 11.95 4.40
C GLN A 46 -22.02 11.16 4.39
N GLU A 47 -22.10 10.02 5.09
CA GLU A 47 -23.30 9.15 5.09
C GLU A 47 -24.56 9.86 5.62
N SER A 48 -24.37 10.84 6.52
CA SER A 48 -25.46 11.55 7.21
C SER A 48 -25.59 13.05 6.87
N GLY A 49 -24.80 13.56 5.91
CA GLY A 49 -24.67 15.01 5.66
C GLY A 49 -24.66 15.43 4.19
N THR A 50 -24.42 16.73 3.96
CA THR A 50 -24.25 17.33 2.61
C THR A 50 -22.79 17.60 2.25
N SER A 51 -21.85 17.28 3.15
CA SER A 51 -20.43 17.54 2.95
C SER A 51 -19.82 16.54 1.96
N GLU A 52 -19.07 17.06 0.99
CA GLU A 52 -18.25 16.28 0.08
C GLU A 52 -16.85 16.12 0.71
N PHE A 53 -16.42 14.88 0.94
CA PHE A 53 -15.07 14.54 1.39
C PHE A 53 -14.22 14.18 0.18
N SER A 54 -13.03 14.76 0.07
CA SER A 54 -12.09 14.37 -0.99
C SER A 54 -10.69 14.15 -0.45
N TRP A 55 -9.97 13.23 -1.08
CA TRP A 55 -8.61 12.92 -0.70
C TRP A 55 -7.74 12.72 -1.94
N GLU A 56 -6.55 13.27 -1.88
CA GLU A 56 -5.51 13.13 -2.91
C GLU A 56 -4.26 12.58 -2.25
N GLN A 57 -3.68 11.56 -2.86
CA GLN A 57 -2.44 10.94 -2.43
C GLN A 57 -1.43 10.94 -3.58
N LEU A 58 -0.50 11.88 -3.53
CA LEU A 58 0.69 11.88 -4.36
C LEU A 58 1.70 10.89 -3.77
N THR A 59 2.04 9.86 -4.54
CA THR A 59 3.06 8.87 -4.15
C THR A 59 4.28 9.05 -5.04
N LEU A 60 5.37 9.49 -4.42
CA LEU A 60 6.70 9.45 -5.00
C LEU A 60 7.42 8.24 -4.40
N GLN A 61 7.22 7.09 -5.02
CA GLN A 61 8.01 5.91 -4.72
C GLN A 61 9.37 6.05 -5.42
N GLY A 62 10.19 6.97 -4.92
CA GLY A 62 11.57 7.17 -5.32
C GLY A 62 12.49 6.31 -4.46
N GLY A 63 12.59 5.04 -4.80
CA GLY A 63 13.55 4.13 -4.21
C GLY A 63 14.20 3.37 -5.33
N PHE A 64 15.45 3.71 -5.64
CA PHE A 64 16.38 2.75 -6.22
C PHE A 64 16.27 1.51 -5.34
N GLY A 65 15.47 0.54 -5.75
CA GLY A 65 15.26 -0.71 -5.05
C GLY A 65 16.54 -1.50 -5.22
N LEU A 66 17.62 -1.00 -4.62
CA LEU A 66 18.96 -1.48 -4.83
C LEU A 66 18.97 -2.90 -4.33
N ARG A 67 19.00 -3.81 -5.29
CA ARG A 67 19.11 -5.21 -5.03
C ARG A 67 20.58 -5.51 -4.81
N LYS A 68 20.88 -6.11 -3.66
CA LYS A 68 22.16 -6.77 -3.45
C LYS A 68 21.92 -8.26 -3.36
N ALA A 69 22.30 -8.99 -4.41
CA ALA A 69 22.44 -10.43 -4.31
C ALA A 69 23.62 -10.72 -3.39
N LEU A 70 23.34 -11.30 -2.21
CA LEU A 70 24.37 -11.72 -1.27
C LEU A 70 24.94 -13.08 -1.71
N ASN A 71 24.08 -13.92 -2.28
CA ASN A 71 24.40 -15.14 -3.03
C ASN A 71 23.21 -15.49 -3.96
N ASP A 72 23.21 -16.70 -4.54
CA ASP A 72 22.17 -17.15 -5.46
C ASP A 72 20.78 -17.30 -4.82
N GLU A 73 20.73 -17.62 -3.53
CA GLU A 73 19.50 -17.83 -2.77
C GLU A 73 19.05 -16.59 -2.01
N LEU A 74 19.99 -15.76 -1.55
CA LEU A 74 19.76 -14.66 -0.61
C LEU A 74 19.90 -13.30 -1.28
N LYS A 75 18.81 -12.53 -1.26
CA LYS A 75 18.71 -11.21 -1.86
C LYS A 75 18.28 -10.19 -0.81
N LEU A 76 18.99 -9.06 -0.77
CA LEU A 76 18.64 -7.89 0.02
C LEU A 76 18.05 -6.82 -0.90
N PHE A 77 16.96 -6.19 -0.45
CA PHE A 77 16.32 -5.05 -1.09
C PHE A 77 16.22 -3.92 -0.07
N TYR A 78 16.53 -2.71 -0.49
CA TYR A 78 16.35 -1.51 0.32
C TYR A 78 15.97 -0.35 -0.57
N GLY A 79 15.34 0.67 0.00
CA GLY A 79 14.89 1.83 -0.77
C GLY A 79 14.32 2.92 0.12
N MET A 80 13.62 3.85 -0.50
CA MET A 80 12.93 4.95 0.14
C MET A 80 11.60 5.18 -0.58
N ASN A 81 10.55 5.51 0.16
CA ASN A 81 9.27 5.90 -0.41
C ASN A 81 8.84 7.20 0.27
N TYR A 82 8.36 8.14 -0.54
CA TYR A 82 7.74 9.34 -0.04
C TYR A 82 6.28 9.39 -0.49
N ARG A 83 5.39 9.75 0.41
CA ARG A 83 3.98 9.96 0.12
C ARG A 83 3.54 11.29 0.72
N LEU A 84 2.83 12.06 -0.08
CA LEU A 84 2.08 13.23 0.34
C LEU A 84 0.61 12.88 0.23
N THR A 85 -0.11 13.02 1.32
CA THR A 85 -1.56 12.88 1.39
C THR A 85 -2.16 14.24 1.71
N ARG A 86 -3.23 14.58 1.01
CA ARG A 86 -4.05 15.76 1.25
C ARG A 86 -5.47 15.28 1.44
N ILE A 87 -6.09 15.69 2.54
CA ILE A 87 -7.48 15.39 2.83
C ILE A 87 -8.21 16.73 2.92
N ASP A 88 -9.28 16.85 2.14
CA ASP A 88 -10.24 17.96 2.20
C ASP A 88 -11.51 17.43 2.88
N GLU A 89 -11.77 17.95 4.07
CA GLU A 89 -12.87 17.55 4.94
C GLU A 89 -14.21 18.20 4.53
N GLY A 90 -14.20 19.15 3.59
CA GLY A 90 -15.38 19.88 3.18
C GLY A 90 -15.91 20.79 4.29
N GLU A 91 -17.16 20.56 4.71
CA GLU A 91 -17.85 21.38 5.72
C GLU A 91 -17.67 20.90 7.18
N PHE A 92 -17.16 19.69 7.40
CA PHE A 92 -16.80 19.22 8.74
C PHE A 92 -15.31 19.47 8.99
N SER A 93 -14.94 19.54 10.27
CA SER A 93 -13.54 19.72 10.67
C SER A 93 -13.21 18.73 11.76
N THR A 94 -12.08 18.05 11.61
CA THR A 94 -11.53 17.20 12.66
C THR A 94 -10.73 17.97 13.70
N GLY A 95 -10.55 19.28 13.51
CA GLY A 95 -9.77 20.15 14.38
C GLY A 95 -8.26 20.08 14.14
N ALA A 96 -7.84 19.73 12.91
CA ALA A 96 -6.45 19.83 12.45
C ALA A 96 -6.39 20.11 10.94
N ASP A 97 -5.24 20.59 10.47
CA ASP A 97 -4.97 20.77 9.04
C ASP A 97 -4.49 19.45 8.41
N LEU A 98 -5.38 18.77 7.69
CA LEU A 98 -5.08 17.52 6.98
C LEU A 98 -4.61 17.72 5.53
N SER A 99 -4.32 18.96 5.11
CA SER A 99 -3.93 19.28 3.74
C SER A 99 -2.46 18.96 3.42
N HIS A 100 -1.66 18.65 4.43
CA HIS A 100 -0.21 18.44 4.33
C HIS A 100 0.28 17.25 5.18
N LEU A 101 -0.09 16.04 4.80
CA LEU A 101 0.31 14.82 5.51
C LEU A 101 1.45 14.11 4.77
N HIS A 102 2.56 13.87 5.44
CA HIS A 102 3.77 13.32 4.85
C HIS A 102 4.10 11.95 5.41
N ASP A 103 4.49 11.01 4.55
CA ASP A 103 5.15 9.78 4.95
C ASP A 103 6.51 9.65 4.29
N LEU A 104 7.54 9.37 5.09
CA LEU A 104 8.84 8.92 4.65
C LEU A 104 9.06 7.49 5.13
N ILE A 105 9.18 6.54 4.21
CA ILE A 105 9.25 5.10 4.52
C ILE A 105 10.53 4.51 3.96
N VAL A 106 11.33 3.88 4.82
CA VAL A 106 12.62 3.27 4.49
C VAL A 106 12.54 1.75 4.69
N PRO A 107 12.18 0.97 3.64
CA PRO A 107 12.09 -0.48 3.74
C PRO A 107 13.45 -1.17 3.60
N PHE A 108 13.63 -2.23 4.37
CA PHE A 108 14.70 -3.22 4.25
C PHE A 108 14.08 -4.60 4.16
N SER A 109 14.31 -5.32 3.06
CA SER A 109 13.72 -6.63 2.81
C SER A 109 14.79 -7.65 2.49
N LEU A 110 14.64 -8.84 3.07
CA LEU A 110 15.49 -9.99 2.83
C LEU A 110 14.61 -11.09 2.25
N ILE A 111 15.04 -11.66 1.14
CA ILE A 111 14.36 -12.78 0.49
C ILE A 111 15.35 -13.93 0.35
N TYR A 112 14.93 -15.10 0.81
CA TYR A 112 15.66 -16.35 0.67
C TYR A 112 14.85 -17.29 -0.22
N ASP A 113 15.35 -17.52 -1.43
CA ASP A 113 14.81 -18.47 -2.40
C ASP A 113 15.73 -19.69 -2.47
N SER A 114 15.31 -20.81 -1.88
CA SER A 114 16.12 -22.03 -1.95
C SER A 114 16.05 -22.64 -3.35
N LEU A 115 17.20 -23.04 -3.90
CA LEU A 115 17.29 -23.62 -5.25
C LEU A 115 16.74 -25.05 -5.31
N ASP A 116 16.88 -25.80 -4.21
CA ASP A 116 16.56 -27.23 -4.13
C ASP A 116 15.24 -27.51 -3.36
N SER A 117 14.45 -26.47 -3.10
CA SER A 117 13.24 -26.57 -2.27
C SER A 117 12.08 -25.76 -2.85
N PRO A 118 10.82 -26.22 -2.69
CA PRO A 118 9.64 -25.44 -3.05
C PRO A 118 9.40 -24.22 -2.14
N TRP A 119 10.21 -24.06 -1.08
CA TRP A 119 10.08 -23.01 -0.09
C TRP A 119 10.91 -21.78 -0.44
N SER A 120 10.26 -20.61 -0.37
CA SER A 120 10.91 -19.31 -0.28
C SER A 120 10.49 -18.60 0.99
N PHE A 121 11.35 -17.76 1.55
CA PHE A 121 11.09 -16.99 2.77
C PHE A 121 11.34 -15.52 2.52
N PHE A 122 10.58 -14.67 3.19
CA PHE A 122 10.80 -13.23 3.18
C PHE A 122 10.71 -12.65 4.58
N ALA A 123 11.52 -11.63 4.83
CA ALA A 123 11.43 -10.76 5.97
C ALA A 123 11.55 -9.32 5.49
N GLN A 124 10.78 -8.40 6.06
CA GLN A 124 10.94 -6.98 5.80
C GLN A 124 10.68 -6.21 7.08
N ILE A 125 11.50 -5.19 7.31
CA ILE A 125 11.28 -4.14 8.29
C ILE A 125 11.30 -2.80 7.56
N SER A 126 10.42 -1.89 7.91
CA SER A 126 10.39 -0.55 7.34
C SER A 126 10.29 0.46 8.46
N GLY A 127 11.24 1.39 8.53
CA GLY A 127 11.09 2.57 9.37
C GLY A 127 10.20 3.58 8.64
N GLN A 128 9.34 4.28 9.38
CA GLN A 128 8.44 5.29 8.86
C GLN A 128 8.48 6.52 9.74
N LEU A 129 8.46 7.68 9.10
CA LEU A 129 8.14 8.97 9.72
C LEU A 129 6.84 9.45 9.08
N ALA A 130 5.79 9.64 9.87
CA ALA A 130 4.46 10.04 9.40
C ALA A 130 3.95 11.26 10.18
N SER A 131 4.03 12.44 9.56
CA SER A 131 3.86 13.74 10.23
C SER A 131 3.46 14.83 9.21
N ASP A 132 3.11 16.02 9.69
CA ASP A 132 2.94 17.25 8.93
C ASP A 132 4.25 18.07 8.83
N PHE A 133 5.31 17.61 9.51
CA PHE A 133 6.60 18.29 9.67
C PHE A 133 6.55 19.66 10.39
N SER A 134 5.47 19.97 11.10
CA SER A 134 5.39 21.19 11.91
C SER A 134 6.21 21.05 13.20
N ASP A 135 6.08 19.92 13.90
CA ASP A 135 6.90 19.52 15.04
C ASP A 135 7.21 18.01 14.98
N ILE A 136 8.49 17.65 14.87
CA ILE A 136 8.92 16.24 14.80
C ILE A 136 9.41 15.77 16.16
N THR A 137 8.68 14.85 16.75
CA THR A 137 8.94 14.18 18.02
C THR A 137 9.25 12.68 17.80
N GLY A 138 9.44 11.94 18.89
CA GLY A 138 9.64 10.48 18.82
C GLY A 138 8.37 9.72 18.40
N ASP A 139 7.19 10.29 18.60
CA ASP A 139 5.89 9.63 18.38
C ASP A 139 5.47 9.64 16.90
N ASP A 140 6.11 10.49 16.10
CA ASP A 140 6.03 10.55 14.63
C ASP A 140 6.77 9.39 13.94
N PHE A 141 7.68 8.72 14.66
CA PHE A 141 8.40 7.56 14.17
C PHE A 141 7.63 6.27 14.46
N ASP A 142 7.45 5.45 13.43
CA ASP A 142 6.92 4.09 13.56
C ASP A 142 7.75 3.11 12.74
N TYR A 143 7.50 1.81 12.92
CA TYR A 143 8.06 0.79 12.06
C TYR A 143 7.04 -0.30 11.74
N SER A 144 6.99 -0.73 10.47
CA SER A 144 6.27 -1.95 10.12
C SER A 144 7.23 -3.11 9.96
N ALA A 145 6.79 -4.32 10.30
CA ALA A 145 7.57 -5.52 10.12
C ALA A 145 6.70 -6.64 9.58
N ARG A 146 7.23 -7.44 8.66
CA ARG A 146 6.53 -8.60 8.10
C ARG A 146 7.50 -9.75 7.86
N LEU A 147 7.00 -10.94 8.06
CA LEU A 147 7.71 -12.18 7.82
C LEU A 147 6.76 -13.20 7.21
N GLY A 148 7.27 -14.04 6.34
CA GLY A 148 6.46 -15.11 5.77
C GLY A 148 7.24 -16.07 4.91
N ALA A 149 6.51 -17.07 4.46
CA ALA A 149 6.99 -18.09 3.57
C ALA A 149 6.04 -18.22 2.38
N GLN A 150 6.61 -18.68 1.27
CA GLN A 150 5.89 -19.10 0.08
C GLN A 150 6.20 -20.57 -0.18
N TYR A 151 5.15 -21.33 -0.47
CA TYR A 151 5.28 -22.72 -0.96
C TYR A 151 4.83 -22.79 -2.41
N LYS A 152 5.74 -23.21 -3.30
CA LYS A 152 5.45 -23.45 -4.72
C LYS A 152 4.92 -24.88 -4.89
N PHE A 153 3.63 -25.01 -5.15
CA PHE A 153 3.00 -26.30 -5.45
C PHE A 153 3.29 -26.76 -6.89
N SER A 154 3.43 -25.79 -7.80
CA SER A 154 3.76 -26.02 -9.20
C SER A 154 4.39 -24.76 -9.79
N ASN A 155 4.75 -24.81 -11.07
CA ASN A 155 5.25 -23.65 -11.80
C ASN A 155 4.20 -22.53 -11.96
N THR A 156 2.91 -22.84 -11.77
CA THR A 156 1.80 -21.91 -11.97
C THR A 156 1.04 -21.57 -10.70
N PHE A 157 1.35 -22.20 -9.56
CA PHE A 157 0.60 -21.97 -8.33
C PHE A 157 1.50 -22.00 -7.09
N SER A 158 1.38 -20.96 -6.26
CA SER A 158 2.02 -20.89 -4.95
C SER A 158 1.07 -20.33 -3.89
N LEU A 159 1.26 -20.78 -2.65
CA LEU A 159 0.61 -20.20 -1.47
C LEU A 159 1.62 -19.37 -0.69
N ASN A 160 1.15 -18.26 -0.13
CA ASN A 160 1.90 -17.38 0.73
C ASN A 160 1.24 -17.35 2.09
N PHE A 161 2.03 -17.40 3.14
CA PHE A 161 1.54 -17.23 4.50
C PHE A 161 2.58 -16.53 5.35
N GLY A 162 2.14 -15.80 6.35
CA GLY A 162 3.02 -15.00 7.18
C GLY A 162 2.28 -14.24 8.25
N ALA A 163 2.98 -13.30 8.83
CA ALA A 163 2.45 -12.39 9.81
C ALA A 163 3.12 -11.03 9.66
N ALA A 164 2.45 -10.02 10.16
CA ALA A 164 2.98 -8.68 10.12
C ALA A 164 2.52 -7.83 11.29
N ARG A 165 3.48 -7.06 11.81
CA ARG A 165 3.27 -6.01 12.79
C ARG A 165 2.94 -4.72 12.04
N VAL A 166 1.85 -4.10 12.47
CA VAL A 166 1.32 -2.84 11.96
C VAL A 166 0.91 -1.96 13.12
N ARG A 167 1.01 -0.66 12.95
CA ARG A 167 0.43 0.33 13.85
C ARG A 167 -1.01 0.60 13.44
N ASN A 168 -1.87 0.73 14.43
CA ASN A 168 -3.26 1.08 14.29
C ASN A 168 -3.63 1.97 15.48
N PHE A 169 -3.56 3.28 15.27
CA PHE A 169 -3.87 4.34 16.24
C PHE A 169 -3.27 4.09 17.64
N GLY A 170 -2.02 4.51 17.86
CA GLY A 170 -1.29 4.26 19.11
C GLY A 170 -0.85 2.80 19.39
N ASP A 171 -1.62 1.78 18.96
CA ASP A 171 -1.36 0.38 19.30
C ASP A 171 -0.77 -0.43 18.13
N ALA A 172 0.19 -1.31 18.46
CA ALA A 172 0.75 -2.27 17.52
C ALA A 172 -0.06 -3.57 17.53
N MET A 173 -0.54 -4.02 16.37
CA MET A 173 -1.19 -5.32 16.22
C MET A 173 -0.38 -6.24 15.29
N VAL A 174 -0.55 -7.55 15.48
CA VAL A 174 0.02 -8.56 14.58
C VAL A 174 -1.10 -9.21 13.79
N LEU A 175 -1.07 -9.05 12.47
CA LEU A 175 -2.05 -9.61 11.56
C LEU A 175 -1.48 -10.84 10.85
N PRO A 176 -2.21 -11.97 10.80
CA PRO A 176 -1.84 -13.06 9.92
C PRO A 176 -2.03 -12.60 8.46
N ALA A 177 -1.09 -12.99 7.60
CA ALA A 177 -1.15 -12.77 6.17
C ALA A 177 -1.30 -14.11 5.47
N LEU A 178 -2.31 -14.23 4.62
CA LEU A 178 -2.49 -15.35 3.70
C LEU A 178 -2.58 -14.79 2.27
N GLY A 179 -2.16 -15.61 1.32
CA GLY A 179 -2.20 -15.22 -0.08
C GLY A 179 -1.91 -16.38 -1.01
N CYS A 180 -2.12 -16.13 -2.29
CA CYS A 180 -1.76 -17.06 -3.36
C CYS A 180 -1.36 -16.30 -4.61
N ILE A 181 -0.53 -16.94 -5.42
CA ILE A 181 -0.21 -16.50 -6.77
C ILE A 181 -0.59 -17.66 -7.69
N TRP A 182 -1.41 -17.38 -8.69
CA TRP A 182 -1.90 -18.36 -9.64
C TRP A 182 -1.78 -17.82 -11.06
N GLN A 183 -1.12 -18.58 -11.93
CA GLN A 183 -0.95 -18.28 -13.35
C GLN A 183 -1.66 -19.36 -14.17
N PRO A 184 -3.00 -19.29 -14.32
CA PRO A 184 -3.78 -20.33 -15.00
C PRO A 184 -3.40 -20.51 -16.47
N ALA A 185 -2.89 -19.45 -17.09
CA ALA A 185 -2.40 -19.44 -18.47
C ALA A 185 -1.20 -18.48 -18.55
N ASN A 186 -0.44 -18.55 -19.64
CA ASN A 186 0.78 -17.74 -19.79
C ASN A 186 0.50 -16.23 -19.78
N ASP A 187 -0.70 -15.82 -20.16
CA ASP A 187 -1.20 -14.46 -20.32
C ASP A 187 -2.19 -14.04 -19.22
N TRP A 188 -2.38 -14.86 -18.19
CA TRP A 188 -3.27 -14.57 -17.06
C TRP A 188 -2.55 -14.73 -15.73
N SER A 189 -2.73 -13.79 -14.81
CA SER A 189 -2.18 -13.87 -13.46
C SER A 189 -3.22 -13.43 -12.44
N PHE A 190 -3.40 -14.23 -11.40
CA PHE A 190 -4.19 -13.93 -10.22
C PHE A 190 -3.26 -13.85 -9.01
N THR A 191 -3.43 -12.80 -8.21
CA THR A 191 -2.66 -12.57 -6.99
C THR A 191 -3.61 -12.15 -5.87
N LEU A 192 -3.52 -12.86 -4.75
CA LEU A 192 -4.10 -12.47 -3.47
C LEU A 192 -2.96 -12.33 -2.46
N LEU A 193 -2.76 -11.15 -1.89
CA LEU A 193 -1.72 -10.89 -0.91
C LEU A 193 -2.27 -9.98 0.20
N GLY A 194 -2.64 -10.59 1.32
CA GLY A 194 -3.40 -9.87 2.34
C GLY A 194 -4.73 -9.40 1.75
N PRO A 195 -5.16 -8.15 1.96
CA PRO A 195 -6.41 -7.64 1.39
C PRO A 195 -6.26 -7.19 -0.07
N ARG A 196 -5.07 -7.21 -0.66
CA ARG A 196 -4.90 -6.90 -2.09
C ARG A 196 -5.28 -8.11 -2.94
N ILE A 197 -6.17 -7.89 -3.90
CA ILE A 197 -6.57 -8.87 -4.92
C ILE A 197 -6.38 -8.27 -6.31
N THR A 198 -5.74 -9.02 -7.21
CA THR A 198 -5.52 -8.58 -8.59
C THR A 198 -5.65 -9.76 -9.55
N LEU A 199 -6.45 -9.57 -10.60
CA LEU A 199 -6.48 -10.40 -11.80
C LEU A 199 -5.90 -9.57 -12.95
N SER A 200 -4.93 -10.11 -13.67
CA SER A 200 -4.24 -9.45 -14.79
C SER A 200 -4.33 -10.31 -16.02
N HIS A 201 -4.57 -9.68 -17.16
CA HIS A 201 -4.57 -10.31 -18.48
C HIS A 201 -3.65 -9.53 -19.41
N GLN A 202 -2.61 -10.20 -19.93
CA GLN A 202 -1.68 -9.65 -20.88
C GLN A 202 -2.26 -9.75 -22.30
N ILE A 203 -2.76 -8.63 -22.80
CA ILE A 203 -3.34 -8.54 -24.16
C ILE A 203 -2.23 -8.60 -25.22
N SER A 204 -1.09 -8.00 -24.92
CA SER A 204 0.10 -7.97 -25.78
C SER A 204 1.34 -7.66 -24.96
N ASP A 205 2.51 -7.68 -25.58
CA ASP A 205 3.78 -7.25 -24.97
C ASP A 205 3.79 -5.79 -24.49
N ARG A 206 2.78 -5.00 -24.87
CA ARG A 206 2.66 -3.58 -24.51
C ARG A 206 1.45 -3.23 -23.65
N LEU A 207 0.51 -4.15 -23.44
CA LEU A 207 -0.75 -3.85 -22.78
C LEU A 207 -1.14 -4.97 -21.83
N ILE A 208 -1.29 -4.62 -20.56
CA ILE A 208 -1.93 -5.45 -19.54
C ILE A 208 -3.23 -4.77 -19.13
N ILE A 209 -4.32 -5.55 -19.02
CA ILE A 209 -5.56 -5.12 -18.37
C ILE A 209 -5.64 -5.80 -17.01
N ARG A 210 -6.13 -5.06 -16.02
CA ARG A 210 -6.24 -5.52 -14.64
C ARG A 210 -7.62 -5.25 -14.08
N GLY A 211 -8.04 -6.13 -13.18
CA GLY A 211 -9.17 -5.91 -12.29
C GLY A 211 -8.78 -6.32 -10.88
N GLY A 212 -9.26 -5.62 -9.86
CA GLY A 212 -8.87 -5.96 -8.50
C GLY A 212 -9.29 -4.94 -7.46
N GLY A 213 -8.76 -5.13 -6.26
CA GLY A 213 -8.97 -4.26 -5.13
C GLY A 213 -7.75 -4.15 -4.24
N PHE A 214 -7.59 -2.99 -3.61
CA PHE A 214 -6.47 -2.70 -2.73
C PHE A 214 -6.81 -1.64 -1.68
N PRO A 215 -6.24 -1.75 -0.48
CA PRO A 215 -6.38 -0.73 0.56
C PRO A 215 -5.60 0.53 0.20
N THR A 216 -6.07 1.67 0.69
CA THR A 216 -5.38 2.96 0.72
C THR A 216 -5.62 3.63 2.06
N GLY A 217 -4.82 4.65 2.37
CA GLY A 217 -4.89 5.35 3.64
C GLY A 217 -3.54 5.55 4.28
N GLY A 218 -3.57 5.95 5.54
CA GLY A 218 -2.39 6.18 6.37
C GLY A 218 -2.77 6.55 7.79
N LEU A 219 -1.75 6.69 8.62
CA LEU A 219 -1.85 7.10 10.01
C LEU A 219 -0.72 8.11 10.25
N TRP A 220 -1.06 9.28 10.76
CA TRP A 220 -0.15 10.40 10.98
C TRP A 220 -0.33 10.92 12.40
N ASN A 221 0.78 11.24 13.06
CA ASN A 221 0.76 12.01 14.30
C ASN A 221 0.93 13.48 13.91
N ILE A 222 -0.04 14.34 14.23
CA ILE A 222 0.02 15.78 13.92
C ILE A 222 -0.57 16.60 15.07
N GLU A 223 -0.33 17.90 15.04
CA GLU A 223 -0.86 18.85 16.02
C GLU A 223 -2.31 19.25 15.69
N ASP A 224 -3.20 19.21 16.69
CA ASP A 224 -4.55 19.78 16.60
C ASP A 224 -4.52 21.32 16.69
N ASP A 225 -5.63 21.99 16.34
CA ASP A 225 -5.77 23.46 16.38
C ASP A 225 -5.47 24.09 17.76
N THR A 226 -5.40 23.26 18.82
CA THR A 226 -5.14 23.67 20.20
C THR A 226 -3.74 23.33 20.70
N GLY A 227 -2.87 22.78 19.84
CA GLY A 227 -1.47 22.52 20.14
C GLY A 227 -1.18 21.15 20.74
N ASN A 228 -2.07 20.16 20.58
CA ASN A 228 -1.84 18.82 21.10
C ASN A 228 -1.57 17.81 19.99
N ALA A 229 -0.67 16.87 20.25
CA ALA A 229 -0.46 15.72 19.39
C ALA A 229 -1.70 14.80 19.35
N VAL A 230 -2.14 14.46 18.14
CA VAL A 230 -3.29 13.60 17.85
C VAL A 230 -2.92 12.64 16.71
N ASP A 231 -3.29 11.37 16.86
CA ASP A 231 -3.13 10.34 15.84
C ASP A 231 -4.33 10.38 14.89
N TYR A 232 -4.13 10.87 13.67
CA TYR A 232 -5.14 10.90 12.60
C TYR A 232 -4.94 9.75 11.63
N GLY A 233 -6.02 9.05 11.31
CA GLY A 233 -5.97 7.91 10.41
C GLY A 233 -7.11 7.94 9.40
N PHE A 234 -6.75 7.59 8.17
CA PHE A 234 -7.66 7.43 7.06
C PHE A 234 -7.54 6.00 6.54
N ALA A 235 -8.66 5.31 6.34
CA ALA A 235 -8.74 4.02 5.66
C ALA A 235 -9.74 4.08 4.52
N SER A 236 -9.41 3.37 3.44
CA SER A 236 -10.33 3.13 2.33
C SER A 236 -9.91 1.88 1.56
N TYR A 237 -10.86 1.23 0.90
CA TYR A 237 -10.59 0.13 -0.01
C TYR A 237 -11.07 0.43 -1.42
N ASN A 238 -10.14 0.45 -2.37
CA ASN A 238 -10.39 0.74 -3.77
C ASN A 238 -10.67 -0.54 -4.55
N THR A 239 -11.65 -0.54 -5.45
CA THR A 239 -11.89 -1.63 -6.41
C THR A 239 -12.18 -1.09 -7.80
N GLY A 240 -11.53 -1.66 -8.81
CA GLY A 240 -11.71 -1.16 -10.16
C GLY A 240 -10.94 -1.93 -11.21
N VAL A 241 -10.82 -1.27 -12.35
CA VAL A 241 -10.08 -1.76 -13.51
C VAL A 241 -8.88 -0.87 -13.76
N GLY A 242 -7.81 -1.48 -14.24
CA GLY A 242 -6.57 -0.79 -14.56
C GLY A 242 -5.99 -1.22 -15.89
N ILE A 243 -5.15 -0.37 -16.44
CA ILE A 243 -4.34 -0.66 -17.62
C ILE A 243 -2.87 -0.35 -17.31
N ASP A 244 -1.97 -1.19 -17.79
CA ASP A 244 -0.56 -0.86 -17.90
C ASP A 244 -0.16 -0.86 -19.37
N PHE A 245 0.41 0.25 -19.80
CA PHE A 245 0.86 0.45 -21.16
C PHE A 245 2.37 0.65 -21.22
N LYS A 246 3.04 -0.21 -21.99
CA LYS A 246 4.48 -0.11 -22.26
C LYS A 246 4.74 1.01 -23.24
N LEU A 247 5.18 2.15 -22.72
CA LEU A 247 5.58 3.28 -23.55
C LEU A 247 6.84 2.93 -24.34
N ARG A 248 7.84 2.39 -23.64
CA ARG A 248 9.09 1.86 -24.20
C ARG A 248 9.72 0.86 -23.23
N ARG A 249 10.85 0.27 -23.61
CA ARG A 249 11.63 -0.59 -22.72
C ARG A 249 11.92 0.14 -21.39
N GLY A 250 11.57 -0.50 -20.27
CA GLY A 250 11.80 0.02 -18.92
C GLY A 250 10.83 1.10 -18.43
N ILE A 251 9.84 1.54 -19.24
CA ILE A 251 8.87 2.58 -18.85
C ILE A 251 7.45 2.13 -19.15
N TRP A 252 6.64 2.08 -18.10
CA TRP A 252 5.23 1.73 -18.15
C TRP A 252 4.39 2.87 -17.60
N LEU A 253 3.27 3.12 -18.26
CA LEU A 253 2.22 4.02 -17.79
C LEU A 253 1.11 3.16 -17.20
N THR A 254 0.66 3.49 -15.99
CA THR A 254 -0.41 2.77 -15.31
C THR A 254 -1.56 3.72 -15.05
N ALA A 255 -2.78 3.28 -15.33
CA ALA A 255 -3.99 4.00 -15.00
C ALA A 255 -5.01 3.05 -14.35
N TRP A 256 -5.72 3.50 -13.31
CA TRP A 256 -6.87 2.79 -12.74
C TRP A 256 -8.04 3.73 -12.54
N ALA A 257 -9.24 3.17 -12.60
CA ALA A 257 -10.47 3.85 -12.21
C ALA A 257 -11.44 2.85 -11.58
N GLY A 258 -12.23 3.32 -10.63
CA GLY A 258 -13.23 2.49 -9.97
C GLY A 258 -13.92 3.19 -8.81
N ALA A 259 -14.36 2.39 -7.84
CA ALA A 259 -15.05 2.85 -6.64
C ALA A 259 -14.24 2.55 -5.38
N ASN A 260 -14.40 3.38 -4.37
CA ASN A 260 -13.86 3.18 -3.03
C ASN A 260 -15.00 2.87 -2.04
N PHE A 261 -14.69 2.13 -0.99
CA PHE A 261 -15.65 1.74 0.06
C PHE A 261 -14.93 1.49 1.39
N VAL A 262 -15.72 1.36 2.46
CA VAL A 262 -15.23 1.25 3.85
C VAL A 262 -14.25 2.39 4.12
N ASN A 263 -14.72 3.60 3.80
CA ASN A 263 -14.00 4.84 3.97
C ASN A 263 -14.21 5.29 5.42
N GLU A 264 -13.13 5.46 6.17
CA GLU A 264 -13.20 5.87 7.58
C GLU A 264 -12.14 6.93 7.84
N LEU A 265 -12.52 8.02 8.48
CA LEU A 265 -11.63 9.02 9.04
C LEU A 265 -11.74 8.99 10.57
N ARG A 266 -10.61 8.91 11.26
CA ARG A 266 -10.59 8.76 12.72
C ARG A 266 -9.44 9.55 13.32
N ALA A 267 -9.66 10.07 14.53
CA ALA A 267 -8.65 10.74 15.32
C ALA A 267 -8.62 10.19 16.75
N GLU A 268 -7.42 9.95 17.27
CA GLU A 268 -7.20 9.46 18.63
C GLU A 268 -6.22 10.33 19.41
N LYS A 269 -6.50 10.51 20.69
CA LYS A 269 -5.65 11.26 21.62
C LYS A 269 -5.48 10.45 22.89
N ASN A 270 -4.23 10.13 23.23
CA ASN A 270 -3.89 9.29 24.39
C ASN A 270 -4.60 7.92 24.42
N GLY A 271 -4.87 7.34 23.24
CA GLY A 271 -5.59 6.06 23.07
C GLY A 271 -7.11 6.15 23.18
N ASP A 272 -7.67 7.34 23.41
CA ASP A 272 -9.11 7.58 23.35
C ASP A 272 -9.49 8.12 21.97
N THR A 273 -10.53 7.55 21.37
CA THR A 273 -11.11 8.05 20.12
C THR A 273 -11.85 9.35 20.39
N ILE A 274 -11.38 10.44 19.77
CA ILE A 274 -11.96 11.78 19.91
C ILE A 274 -12.82 12.16 18.70
N PHE A 275 -12.59 11.51 17.56
CA PHE A 275 -13.36 11.66 16.34
C PHE A 275 -13.35 10.35 15.56
N GLU A 276 -14.50 9.97 14.98
CA GLU A 276 -14.64 8.83 14.08
C GLU A 276 -15.83 9.14 13.16
N GLU A 277 -15.59 9.08 11.85
CA GLU A 277 -16.61 9.30 10.83
C GLU A 277 -16.48 8.23 9.73
N ASP A 278 -17.56 7.47 9.56
CA ASP A 278 -17.76 6.59 8.42
C ASP A 278 -18.22 7.43 7.21
N LEU A 279 -17.56 7.23 6.07
CA LEU A 279 -17.83 7.95 4.83
C LEU A 279 -18.47 7.00 3.80
N ASP A 280 -19.38 7.54 2.99
CA ASP A 280 -20.04 6.80 1.92
C ASP A 280 -19.05 6.27 0.88
N ASN A 281 -19.53 5.37 0.04
CA ASN A 281 -18.79 4.97 -1.14
C ASN A 281 -18.63 6.14 -2.12
N GLY A 282 -17.51 6.16 -2.82
CA GLY A 282 -17.28 7.13 -3.88
C GLY A 282 -16.41 6.58 -5.00
N LEU A 283 -15.82 7.48 -5.77
CA LEU A 283 -15.00 7.13 -6.94
C LEU A 283 -13.52 7.35 -6.63
N PHE A 284 -12.67 6.55 -7.29
CA PHE A 284 -11.22 6.78 -7.29
C PHE A 284 -10.65 6.71 -8.70
N GLY A 285 -9.52 7.38 -8.88
CA GLY A 285 -8.66 7.27 -10.04
C GLY A 285 -7.19 7.18 -9.62
N TYR A 286 -6.39 6.51 -10.44
CA TYR A 286 -4.94 6.49 -10.28
C TYR A 286 -4.28 6.70 -11.64
N LEU A 287 -3.21 7.49 -11.65
CA LEU A 287 -2.31 7.63 -12.79
C LEU A 287 -0.88 7.50 -12.28
N GLY A 288 -0.03 6.79 -13.02
CA GLY A 288 1.39 6.74 -12.68
C GLY A 288 2.30 6.23 -13.77
N ILE A 289 3.58 6.32 -13.47
CA ILE A 289 4.70 5.89 -14.29
C ILE A 289 5.53 4.93 -13.44
N ASN A 290 5.72 3.72 -13.95
CA ASN A 290 6.61 2.72 -13.37
C ASN A 290 7.88 2.64 -14.22
N LEU A 291 9.01 2.79 -13.56
CA LEU A 291 10.34 2.60 -14.13
C LEU A 291 10.83 1.23 -13.70
N TYR A 292 11.38 0.47 -14.63
CA TYR A 292 11.97 -0.85 -14.42
C TYR A 292 13.48 -0.81 -14.64
N GLU A 293 14.26 -1.46 -13.76
CA GLU A 293 15.72 -1.52 -13.85
C GLU A 293 16.14 -2.50 -14.98
N TRP A 294 17.41 -2.42 -15.35
CA TRP A 294 18.00 -2.99 -16.56
C TRP A 294 19.04 -4.07 -16.30
#